data_AF-A0A2V7HZS6-F1
#
_entry.id   AF-A0A2V7HZS6-F1
#
_cell.length_a   1.000
_cell.length_b   1.000
_cell.length_c   1.000
_cell.angle_alpha   90.00
_cell.angle_beta   90.00
_cell.angle_gamma   90.00
#
_symmetry.space_group_name_H-M   'P 1'
#
loop_
_entity.id
_entity.type
_entity.pdbx_description
1 polymer ?
#
loop_
_entity_poly.entity_id
_entity_poly.type
_entity_poly.pdbx_seq_one_letter_code
_entity_poly.pdbx_strand_id
1 'polypeptide(L)'
;MTPAAEGPPARPLRRARTLWLLAASVVLLAPAPASAQLFFASRPDPPFTIGPLMIRARVDEGAGAVTVNVLWSLVIPASLRPDEIAQDLYLLWPGEVQADTTPGKPEAALAKYVQERGFSVIGEGRLGLFAKTISESGGSGPGEAQPGGAPFVVFVQEGGALGLSPPATFIRIPWTPRFSDRGWLMDLRMRVKGLIKPRKATWTEELFIGGRY
;
A
#
# COMPACT_ATOMS: atom_id res chain seq x y z
N MET A 1 -15.12 -23.64 74.42
CA MET A 1 -14.00 -23.07 73.65
C MET A 1 -13.79 -23.96 72.43
N THR A 2 -14.49 -23.68 71.33
CA THR A 2 -14.03 -22.99 70.09
C THR A 2 -13.14 -23.87 69.18
N PRO A 3 -13.38 -23.85 67.85
CA PRO A 3 -13.18 -24.98 66.95
C PRO A 3 -11.82 -24.97 66.21
N ALA A 4 -11.42 -26.13 65.69
CA ALA A 4 -10.32 -26.26 64.73
C ALA A 4 -10.76 -25.71 63.36
N ALA A 5 -10.10 -24.64 62.91
CA ALA A 5 -10.31 -24.04 61.60
C ALA A 5 -9.56 -24.84 60.53
N GLU A 6 -10.31 -25.34 59.55
CA GLU A 6 -9.84 -25.92 58.31
C GLU A 6 -9.19 -24.82 57.44
N GLY A 7 -7.92 -25.01 57.07
CA GLY A 7 -7.16 -24.03 56.30
C GLY A 7 -7.61 -23.97 54.82
N PRO A 8 -7.68 -22.78 54.20
CA PRO A 8 -8.08 -22.68 52.79
C PRO A 8 -6.93 -23.13 51.86
N PRO A 9 -7.19 -23.90 50.79
CA PRO A 9 -6.16 -24.20 49.79
C PRO A 9 -5.83 -22.96 48.96
N ALA A 10 -4.54 -22.64 48.91
CA ALA A 10 -3.99 -21.49 48.21
C ALA A 10 -3.81 -21.75 46.70
N ARG A 11 -4.42 -20.88 45.89
CA ARG A 11 -3.96 -20.28 44.61
C ARG A 11 -4.12 -21.02 43.26
N PRO A 12 -5.00 -20.49 42.38
CA PRO A 12 -4.84 -20.55 40.92
C PRO A 12 -4.14 -19.30 40.34
N LEU A 13 -3.36 -18.55 41.12
CA LEU A 13 -2.75 -17.28 40.67
C LEU A 13 -1.68 -17.44 39.57
N ARG A 14 -1.03 -18.61 39.47
CA ARG A 14 -0.01 -18.85 38.41
C ARG A 14 -0.63 -18.94 37.02
N ARG A 15 -1.79 -19.61 36.88
CA ARG A 15 -2.46 -19.79 35.58
C ARG A 15 -2.98 -18.48 35.01
N ALA A 16 -3.50 -17.60 35.88
CA ALA A 16 -3.96 -16.29 35.48
C ALA A 16 -2.82 -15.43 34.91
N ARG A 17 -1.64 -15.43 35.57
CA ARG A 17 -0.46 -14.70 35.08
C ARG A 17 0.05 -15.21 33.74
N THR A 18 0.09 -16.53 33.54
CA THR A 18 0.53 -17.11 32.27
C THR A 18 -0.43 -16.78 31.13
N LEU A 19 -1.74 -16.80 31.38
CA LEU A 19 -2.75 -16.38 30.41
C LEU A 19 -2.63 -14.90 30.04
N TRP A 20 -2.36 -14.03 31.02
CA TRP A 20 -2.13 -12.61 30.76
C TRP A 20 -0.85 -12.35 29.96
N LEU A 21 0.24 -13.08 30.23
CA LEU A 21 1.48 -12.99 29.47
C LEU A 21 1.32 -13.53 28.03
N LEU A 22 0.54 -14.59 27.84
CA LEU A 22 0.18 -15.11 26.51
C LEU A 22 -0.69 -14.13 25.74
N ALA A 23 -1.71 -13.54 26.37
CA ALA A 23 -2.56 -12.53 25.76
C ALA A 23 -1.75 -11.27 25.38
N ALA A 24 -0.84 -10.82 26.24
CA ALA A 24 0.06 -9.70 25.94
C ALA A 24 1.02 -10.03 24.77
N SER A 25 1.54 -11.26 24.72
CA SER A 25 2.37 -11.72 23.60
C SER A 25 1.61 -11.74 22.27
N VAL A 26 0.34 -12.15 22.27
CA VAL A 26 -0.51 -12.15 21.07
C VAL A 26 -0.79 -10.73 20.57
N VAL A 27 -0.95 -9.76 21.46
CA VAL A 27 -1.11 -8.34 21.09
C VAL A 27 0.17 -7.77 20.47
N LEU A 28 1.36 -8.19 20.93
CA LEU A 28 2.64 -7.76 20.38
C LEU A 28 2.97 -8.37 19.00
N LEU A 29 2.33 -9.49 18.63
CA LEU A 29 2.46 -10.10 17.29
C LEU A 29 1.43 -9.59 16.27
N ALA A 30 0.59 -8.61 16.64
CA ALA A 30 -0.32 -8.01 15.67
C ALA A 30 0.49 -7.42 14.50
N PRO A 31 0.20 -7.79 13.23
CA PRO A 31 0.86 -7.18 12.10
C PRO A 31 0.64 -5.66 12.19
N ALA A 32 1.75 -4.91 12.18
CA ALA A 32 1.66 -3.46 12.16
C ALA A 32 0.80 -3.06 10.95
N PRO A 33 -0.29 -2.29 11.14
CA PRO A 33 -1.07 -1.82 10.01
C PRO A 33 -0.12 -1.03 9.10
N ALA A 34 0.10 -1.52 7.88
CA ALA A 34 0.78 -0.77 6.84
C ALA A 34 -0.12 0.42 6.49
N SER A 35 0.08 1.52 7.23
CA SER A 35 -0.71 2.73 7.10
C SER A 35 -0.15 3.62 5.99
N ALA A 36 -1.08 4.30 5.33
CA ALA A 36 -0.92 5.44 4.43
C ALA A 36 -0.49 5.13 2.99
N GLN A 37 -1.50 4.96 2.13
CA GLN A 37 -1.45 5.53 0.79
C GLN A 37 -1.84 7.00 0.92
N LEU A 38 -1.00 7.88 0.40
CA LEU A 38 -1.27 9.30 0.39
C LEU A 38 -1.39 9.78 -1.05
N PHE A 39 -2.58 10.24 -1.41
CA PHE A 39 -2.83 10.95 -2.65
C PHE A 39 -2.57 12.44 -2.43
N PHE A 40 -1.75 13.02 -3.29
CA PHE A 40 -1.50 14.44 -3.34
C PHE A 40 -2.02 14.99 -4.65
N ALA A 41 -2.51 16.22 -4.60
CA ALA A 41 -2.75 17.02 -5.80
C ALA A 41 -1.56 17.94 -6.04
N SER A 42 -1.31 18.31 -7.30
CA SER A 42 -0.24 19.25 -7.64
C SER A 42 -0.46 20.65 -7.06
N ARG A 43 -1.72 21.05 -6.87
CA ARG A 43 -2.10 22.34 -6.29
C ARG A 43 -2.57 22.17 -4.84
N PRO A 44 -2.24 23.13 -3.95
CA PRO A 44 -2.86 23.20 -2.64
C PRO A 44 -4.37 23.44 -2.79
N ASP A 45 -5.17 22.80 -1.94
CA ASP A 45 -6.65 22.86 -1.95
C ASP A 45 -7.28 22.54 -3.32
N PRO A 46 -7.13 21.30 -3.83
CA PRO A 46 -7.74 20.90 -5.09
C PRO A 46 -9.26 20.99 -4.99
N PRO A 47 -9.95 21.49 -6.03
CA PRO A 47 -11.40 21.67 -5.98
C PRO A 47 -12.18 20.35 -6.23
N PHE A 48 -11.55 19.20 -5.96
CA PHE A 48 -12.12 17.87 -6.05
C PHE A 48 -11.65 17.03 -4.87
N THR A 49 -12.38 15.95 -4.58
CA THR A 49 -11.99 14.96 -3.58
C THR A 49 -11.68 13.63 -4.26
N ILE A 50 -10.76 12.85 -3.69
CA ILE A 50 -10.64 11.44 -4.07
C ILE A 50 -11.91 10.73 -3.63
N GLY A 51 -12.62 10.14 -4.58
CA GLY A 51 -13.83 9.35 -4.33
C GLY A 51 -13.52 7.98 -3.74
N PRO A 52 -14.40 6.98 -3.94
CA PRO A 52 -14.13 5.62 -3.53
C PRO A 52 -12.76 5.15 -4.01
N LEU A 53 -11.92 4.74 -3.06
CA LEU A 53 -10.59 4.19 -3.28
C LEU A 53 -10.61 2.71 -2.92
N MET A 54 -10.27 1.86 -3.87
CA MET A 54 -10.27 0.41 -3.75
C MET A 54 -8.89 -0.13 -4.10
N ILE A 55 -8.32 -0.93 -3.22
CA ILE A 55 -7.03 -1.58 -3.45
C ILE A 55 -7.28 -3.07 -3.56
N ARG A 56 -6.86 -3.68 -4.67
CA ARG A 56 -6.97 -5.13 -4.89
C ARG A 56 -5.60 -5.70 -5.11
N ALA A 57 -5.24 -6.73 -4.37
CA ALA A 57 -4.04 -7.51 -4.60
C ALA A 57 -4.42 -8.89 -5.12
N ARG A 58 -3.78 -9.35 -6.20
CA ARG A 58 -3.84 -10.75 -6.62
C ARG A 58 -2.61 -11.46 -6.08
N VAL A 59 -2.84 -12.32 -5.10
CA VAL A 59 -1.81 -13.14 -4.46
C VAL A 59 -1.93 -14.55 -5.01
N ASP A 60 -0.91 -14.99 -5.73
CA ASP A 60 -0.76 -16.38 -6.15
C ASP A 60 0.27 -17.08 -5.23
N GLU A 61 0.07 -18.36 -4.94
CA GLU A 61 1.00 -19.13 -4.09
C GLU A 61 2.40 -19.15 -4.72
N GLY A 62 3.44 -18.87 -3.93
CA GLY A 62 4.82 -18.77 -4.40
C GLY A 62 5.16 -17.51 -5.22
N ALA A 63 4.23 -16.56 -5.36
CA ALA A 63 4.49 -15.33 -6.12
C ALA A 63 5.50 -14.41 -5.42
N GLY A 64 6.61 -14.08 -6.10
CA GLY A 64 7.61 -13.15 -5.59
C GLY A 64 7.14 -11.69 -5.58
N ALA A 65 6.56 -11.21 -6.69
CA ALA A 65 5.98 -9.87 -6.80
C ALA A 65 4.46 -9.98 -6.96
N VAL A 66 3.73 -9.22 -6.14
CA VAL A 66 2.26 -9.26 -6.10
C VAL A 66 1.72 -8.18 -7.03
N THR A 67 0.75 -8.54 -7.88
CA THR A 67 0.05 -7.55 -8.69
C THR A 67 -0.97 -6.83 -7.82
N VAL A 68 -0.80 -5.52 -7.67
CA VAL A 68 -1.72 -4.64 -6.95
C VAL A 68 -2.36 -3.67 -7.94
N ASN A 69 -3.67 -3.54 -7.83
CA ASN A 69 -4.47 -2.57 -8.55
C ASN A 69 -5.03 -1.55 -7.56
N VAL A 70 -4.75 -0.28 -7.79
CA VAL A 70 -5.34 0.83 -7.05
C VAL A 70 -6.40 1.46 -7.95
N LEU A 71 -7.66 1.34 -7.56
CA LEU A 71 -8.81 1.84 -8.31
C LEU A 71 -9.41 3.05 -7.58
N TRP A 72 -9.65 4.15 -8.28
CA TRP A 72 -10.28 5.32 -7.69
C TRP A 72 -11.09 6.15 -8.70
N SER A 73 -11.93 7.04 -8.20
CA SER A 73 -12.58 8.11 -8.97
C SER A 73 -12.29 9.46 -8.34
N LEU A 74 -12.58 10.55 -9.06
CA LEU A 74 -12.62 11.89 -8.48
C LEU A 74 -14.07 12.33 -8.31
N VAL A 75 -14.35 12.94 -7.15
CA VAL A 75 -15.61 13.63 -6.89
C VAL A 75 -15.40 15.10 -7.24
N ILE A 76 -15.99 15.50 -8.37
CA ILE A 76 -15.86 16.84 -8.92
C ILE A 76 -17.20 17.58 -8.78
N PRO A 77 -17.22 18.78 -8.18
CA PRO A 77 -18.42 19.64 -8.14
C PRO A 77 -19.00 19.88 -9.53
N ALA A 78 -20.32 19.83 -9.65
CA ALA A 78 -21.01 20.00 -10.95
C ALA A 78 -20.82 21.40 -11.56
N SER A 79 -20.43 22.38 -10.75
CA SER A 79 -20.20 23.77 -11.16
C SER A 79 -18.86 24.01 -11.84
N LEU A 80 -17.95 23.04 -11.83
CA LEU A 80 -16.57 23.20 -12.31
C LEU A 80 -16.35 22.50 -13.64
N ARG A 81 -15.53 23.12 -14.48
CA ARG A 81 -15.17 22.55 -15.78
C ARG A 81 -13.91 21.67 -15.67
N PRO A 82 -13.77 20.61 -16.49
CA PRO A 82 -12.61 19.71 -16.48
C PRO A 82 -11.24 20.38 -16.61
N ASP A 83 -11.16 21.48 -17.35
CA ASP A 83 -9.95 22.27 -17.57
C ASP A 83 -9.55 23.07 -16.32
N GLU A 84 -10.51 23.56 -15.54
CA GLU A 84 -10.26 24.32 -14.30
C GLU A 84 -9.63 23.44 -13.20
N ILE A 85 -9.93 22.14 -13.24
CA ILE A 85 -9.48 21.16 -12.26
C ILE A 85 -8.22 20.39 -12.70
N ALA A 86 -7.86 20.45 -13.98
CA ALA A 86 -6.79 19.65 -14.57
C ALA A 86 -5.47 19.83 -13.82
N GLN A 87 -4.98 18.73 -13.25
CA GLN A 87 -3.70 18.69 -12.54
C GLN A 87 -3.24 17.25 -12.32
N ASP A 88 -1.94 17.04 -12.28
CA ASP A 88 -1.42 15.72 -11.94
C ASP A 88 -1.71 15.37 -10.49
N LEU A 89 -1.91 14.08 -10.25
CA LEU A 89 -1.98 13.50 -8.92
C LEU A 89 -0.67 12.80 -8.60
N TYR A 90 -0.35 12.68 -7.32
CA TYR A 90 0.78 11.88 -6.86
C TYR A 90 0.31 10.87 -5.85
N LEU A 91 0.90 9.68 -5.89
CA LEU A 91 0.69 8.63 -4.92
C LEU A 91 2.02 8.30 -4.26
N LEU A 92 2.08 8.41 -2.94
CA LEU A 92 3.17 7.82 -2.16
C LEU A 92 2.75 6.41 -1.75
N TRP A 93 3.51 5.42 -2.22
CA TRP A 93 3.29 4.01 -1.94
C TRP A 93 4.35 3.47 -0.98
N PRO A 94 3.95 2.75 0.10
CA PRO A 94 4.89 2.11 1.00
C PRO A 94 5.48 0.85 0.35
N GLY A 95 6.79 0.83 0.14
CA GLY A 95 7.51 -0.30 -0.46
C GLY A 95 7.96 -0.07 -1.89
N GLU A 96 8.67 -1.07 -2.41
CA GLU A 96 9.25 -1.06 -3.75
C GLU A 96 8.27 -1.60 -4.80
N VAL A 97 8.14 -0.87 -5.89
CA VAL A 97 7.39 -1.27 -7.07
C VAL A 97 8.35 -1.63 -8.20
N GLN A 98 8.05 -2.71 -8.92
CA GLN A 98 8.73 -3.06 -10.15
C GLN A 98 8.15 -2.28 -11.33
N ALA A 99 9.05 -1.82 -12.21
CA ALA A 99 8.63 -1.26 -13.48
C ALA A 99 7.80 -2.30 -14.24
N ASP A 100 6.70 -1.83 -14.83
CA ASP A 100 6.01 -2.65 -15.80
C ASP A 100 6.87 -2.81 -17.05
N THR A 101 6.68 -3.90 -17.79
CA THR A 101 7.31 -4.11 -19.10
C THR A 101 6.79 -3.15 -20.17
N THR A 102 5.96 -2.16 -19.80
CA THR A 102 5.48 -1.10 -20.68
C THR A 102 6.66 -0.21 -21.09
N PRO A 103 6.91 -0.01 -22.40
CA PRO A 103 8.15 0.56 -22.94
C PRO A 103 8.23 2.11 -22.83
N GLY A 104 7.86 2.66 -21.67
CA GLY A 104 7.97 4.09 -21.43
C GLY A 104 9.27 4.45 -20.71
N LYS A 105 10.01 5.44 -21.22
CA LYS A 105 11.21 5.96 -20.57
C LYS A 105 10.88 6.52 -19.18
N PRO A 106 11.68 6.24 -18.14
CA PRO A 106 11.57 6.92 -16.85
C PRO A 106 11.55 8.45 -16.99
N GLU A 107 10.96 9.13 -16.01
CA GLU A 107 10.89 10.59 -15.99
C GLU A 107 12.00 11.18 -15.12
N ALA A 108 13.05 11.71 -15.77
CA ALA A 108 14.21 12.26 -15.08
C ALA A 108 13.87 13.43 -14.12
N ALA A 109 12.82 14.22 -14.43
CA ALA A 109 12.37 15.30 -13.55
C ALA A 109 11.84 14.78 -12.21
N LEU A 110 11.19 13.61 -12.21
CA LEU A 110 10.67 12.98 -10.99
C LEU A 110 11.80 12.48 -10.10
N ALA A 111 12.83 11.86 -10.69
CA ALA A 111 14.01 11.42 -9.96
C ALA A 111 14.76 12.62 -9.35
N LYS A 112 14.97 13.67 -10.13
CA LYS A 112 15.60 14.91 -9.67
C LYS A 112 14.82 15.55 -8.51
N TYR A 113 13.49 15.62 -8.60
CA TYR A 113 12.62 16.15 -7.55
C TYR A 113 12.80 15.42 -6.20
N VAL A 114 12.94 14.09 -6.23
CA VAL A 114 13.15 13.25 -5.05
C VAL A 114 14.56 13.42 -4.50
N GLN A 115 15.57 13.47 -5.37
CA GLN A 115 16.97 13.68 -4.99
C GLN A 115 17.20 15.05 -4.33
N GLU A 116 16.59 16.11 -4.86
CA GLU A 116 16.66 17.47 -4.29
C GLU A 116 16.10 17.55 -2.86
N ARG A 117 15.28 16.58 -2.45
CA ARG A 117 14.72 16.45 -1.09
C ARG A 117 15.58 15.60 -0.15
N GLY A 118 16.76 15.17 -0.60
CA GLY A 118 17.71 14.40 0.21
C GLY A 118 17.43 12.90 0.25
N PHE A 119 16.69 12.37 -0.73
CA PHE A 119 16.46 10.94 -0.87
C PHE A 119 17.32 10.34 -1.98
N SER A 120 17.78 9.10 -1.79
CA SER A 120 18.56 8.36 -2.78
C SER A 120 17.63 7.49 -3.62
N VAL A 121 17.69 7.67 -4.95
CA VAL A 121 16.86 6.92 -5.90
C VAL A 121 17.49 5.58 -6.23
N ILE A 122 16.72 4.50 -6.08
CA ILE A 122 17.18 3.11 -6.26
C ILE A 122 16.44 2.36 -7.37
N GLY A 123 15.40 2.96 -7.96
CA GLY A 123 14.66 2.39 -9.07
C GLY A 123 13.75 3.43 -9.73
N GLU A 124 13.51 3.30 -11.03
CA GLU A 124 12.67 4.23 -11.79
C GLU A 124 11.95 3.48 -12.91
N GLY A 125 10.83 4.02 -13.38
CA GLY A 125 10.10 3.43 -14.50
C GLY A 125 8.74 4.05 -14.73
N ARG A 126 7.88 3.29 -15.40
CA ARG A 126 6.46 3.62 -15.60
C ARG A 126 5.57 2.43 -15.25
N LEU A 127 4.41 2.74 -14.71
CA LEU A 127 3.36 1.81 -14.34
C LEU A 127 2.20 1.90 -15.34
N GLY A 128 1.50 0.79 -15.53
CA GLY A 128 0.26 0.77 -16.30
C GLY A 128 -0.82 1.61 -15.63
N LEU A 129 -1.35 2.61 -16.35
CA LEU A 129 -2.50 3.39 -15.94
C LEU A 129 -3.64 3.12 -16.92
N PHE A 130 -4.81 2.76 -16.39
CA PHE A 130 -5.98 2.43 -17.20
C PHE A 130 -7.19 3.22 -16.71
N ALA A 131 -8.17 3.42 -17.59
CA ALA A 131 -9.49 3.92 -17.24
C ALA A 131 -10.53 2.82 -17.49
N LYS A 132 -11.43 2.62 -16.54
CA LYS A 132 -12.50 1.61 -16.59
C LYS A 132 -13.84 2.27 -16.37
N THR A 133 -14.88 1.81 -17.03
CA THR A 133 -16.23 2.25 -16.70
C THR A 133 -16.65 1.65 -15.35
N ILE A 134 -17.56 2.31 -14.63
CA ILE A 134 -18.08 1.78 -13.36
C ILE A 134 -18.72 0.40 -13.57
N SER A 135 -19.36 0.15 -14.72
CA SER A 135 -19.94 -1.15 -15.07
C SER A 135 -18.88 -2.26 -15.23
N GLU A 136 -17.68 -1.92 -15.71
CA GLU A 136 -16.56 -2.87 -15.86
C GLU A 136 -15.77 -3.06 -14.58
N SER A 137 -16.01 -2.26 -13.53
CA SER A 137 -15.24 -2.30 -12.29
C SER A 137 -15.29 -3.67 -11.59
N GLY A 138 -16.40 -4.41 -11.77
CA GLY A 138 -16.60 -5.78 -11.32
C GLY A 138 -16.12 -6.86 -12.31
N GLY A 139 -15.69 -6.48 -13.52
CA GLY A 139 -15.23 -7.38 -14.57
C GLY A 139 -13.70 -7.42 -14.73
N SER A 140 -13.20 -8.49 -15.36
CA SER A 140 -11.77 -8.70 -15.66
C SER A 140 -11.26 -7.93 -16.89
N GLY A 141 -12.03 -6.99 -17.43
CA GLY A 141 -11.64 -6.20 -18.60
C GLY A 141 -10.35 -5.39 -18.36
N PRO A 142 -9.47 -5.25 -19.37
CA PRO A 142 -8.21 -4.54 -19.22
C PRO A 142 -8.39 -3.03 -19.01
N GLY A 143 -9.54 -2.44 -19.32
CA GLY A 143 -9.76 -1.00 -19.34
C GLY A 143 -9.00 -0.31 -20.48
N GLU A 144 -9.27 0.97 -20.68
CA GLU A 144 -8.61 1.83 -21.67
C GLU A 144 -7.23 2.26 -21.15
N ALA A 145 -6.16 1.83 -21.82
CA ALA A 145 -4.80 2.24 -21.47
C ALA A 145 -4.63 3.75 -21.66
N GLN A 146 -4.11 4.41 -20.61
CA GLN A 146 -3.86 5.84 -20.66
C GLN A 146 -2.47 6.11 -21.26
N PRO A 147 -2.35 7.06 -22.20
CA PRO A 147 -1.08 7.37 -22.86
C PRO A 147 0.04 7.66 -21.87
N GLY A 148 1.19 7.00 -22.06
CA GLY A 148 2.39 7.20 -21.27
C GLY A 148 2.39 6.55 -19.88
N GLY A 149 1.25 6.09 -19.35
CA GLY A 149 1.20 5.49 -18.01
C GLY A 149 1.62 6.44 -16.87
N ALA A 150 1.87 5.88 -15.69
CA ALA A 150 2.25 6.64 -14.50
C ALA A 150 3.75 6.49 -14.20
N PRO A 151 4.59 7.52 -14.39
CA PRO A 151 6.00 7.47 -14.03
C PRO A 151 6.18 7.35 -12.51
N PHE A 152 7.19 6.60 -12.09
CA PHE A 152 7.51 6.39 -10.68
C PHE A 152 9.00 6.37 -10.41
N VAL A 153 9.33 6.61 -9.14
CA VAL A 153 10.67 6.55 -8.58
C VAL A 153 10.60 5.82 -7.24
N VAL A 154 11.46 4.82 -7.06
CA VAL A 154 11.70 4.15 -5.77
C VAL A 154 12.89 4.83 -5.11
N PHE A 155 12.73 5.17 -3.85
CA PHE A 155 13.75 5.89 -3.09
C PHE A 155 13.89 5.35 -1.67
N VAL A 156 15.05 5.64 -1.09
CA VAL A 156 15.38 5.40 0.32
C VAL A 156 15.95 6.68 0.91
N GLN A 157 15.87 6.80 2.23
CA GLN A 157 16.60 7.81 2.98
C GLN A 157 17.89 7.19 3.51
N GLU A 158 19.02 7.76 3.10
CA GLU A 158 20.34 7.41 3.62
C GLU A 158 20.68 8.32 4.81
N GLY A 159 21.22 7.76 5.89
CA GLY A 159 21.82 8.55 6.99
C GLY A 159 20.87 9.06 8.08
N GLY A 160 19.66 8.49 8.23
CA GLY A 160 18.83 8.76 9.41
C GLY A 160 19.41 8.14 10.70
N ALA A 161 18.96 8.59 11.87
CA ALA A 161 19.38 8.04 13.18
C ALA A 161 19.12 6.52 13.33
N LEU A 162 18.30 5.94 12.43
CA LEU A 162 17.93 4.54 12.37
C LEU A 162 18.59 3.76 11.21
N GLY A 163 19.53 4.38 10.48
CA GLY A 163 20.17 3.77 9.30
C GLY A 163 19.37 3.97 8.01
N LEU A 164 19.50 3.03 7.07
CA LEU A 164 18.80 3.06 5.78
C LEU A 164 17.28 2.90 5.99
N SER A 165 16.46 3.81 5.46
CA SER A 165 15.01 3.67 5.56
C SER A 165 14.49 2.49 4.72
N PRO A 166 13.30 1.94 5.05
CA PRO A 166 12.57 1.10 4.12
C PRO A 166 12.35 1.84 2.78
N PRO A 167 12.33 1.13 1.64
CA PRO A 167 12.02 1.72 0.35
C PRO A 167 10.60 2.28 0.31
N ALA A 168 10.42 3.40 -0.36
CA ALA A 168 9.13 3.95 -0.72
C ALA A 168 9.10 4.29 -2.21
N THR A 169 7.90 4.32 -2.80
CA THR A 169 7.73 4.65 -4.21
C THR A 169 6.90 5.93 -4.35
N PHE A 170 7.45 6.92 -5.05
CA PHE A 170 6.76 8.15 -5.43
C PHE A 170 6.27 8.01 -6.88
N ILE A 171 4.96 8.11 -7.09
CA ILE A 171 4.31 7.86 -8.37
C ILE A 171 3.61 9.15 -8.79
N ARG A 172 3.93 9.67 -9.99
CA ARG A 172 3.15 10.74 -10.61
C ARG A 172 2.10 10.11 -11.52
N ILE A 173 0.88 10.58 -11.40
CA ILE A 173 -0.27 10.13 -12.18
C ILE A 173 -0.67 11.32 -13.06
N PRO A 174 -0.31 11.30 -14.36
CA PRO A 174 -0.60 12.39 -15.27
C PRO A 174 -2.11 12.60 -15.40
N TRP A 175 -2.55 13.85 -15.44
CA TRP A 175 -3.95 14.16 -15.71
C TRP A 175 -4.37 13.64 -17.08
N THR A 176 -5.57 13.06 -17.14
CA THR A 176 -6.23 12.65 -18.38
C THR A 176 -7.68 13.12 -18.37
N PRO A 177 -8.32 13.32 -19.54
CA PRO A 177 -9.72 13.74 -19.59
C PRO A 177 -10.67 12.80 -18.82
N ARG A 178 -10.32 11.51 -18.72
CA ARG A 178 -11.11 10.48 -18.01
C ARG A 178 -11.24 10.76 -16.50
N PHE A 179 -10.30 11.48 -15.89
CA PHE A 179 -10.42 11.89 -14.48
C PHE A 179 -11.63 12.78 -14.19
N SER A 180 -12.07 13.54 -15.20
CA SER A 180 -13.20 14.45 -15.05
C SER A 180 -14.56 13.80 -15.26
N ASP A 181 -14.58 12.59 -15.81
CA ASP A 181 -15.81 11.86 -16.13
C ASP A 181 -16.23 10.96 -14.96
N ARG A 182 -17.40 11.24 -14.39
CA ARG A 182 -17.96 10.52 -13.24
C ARG A 182 -18.31 9.07 -13.55
N GLY A 183 -18.44 8.69 -14.82
CA GLY A 183 -18.70 7.31 -15.23
C GLY A 183 -17.47 6.40 -15.18
N TRP A 184 -16.29 6.96 -14.91
CA TRP A 184 -15.01 6.27 -15.00
C TRP A 184 -14.29 6.13 -13.66
N LEU A 185 -13.52 5.05 -13.58
CA LEU A 185 -12.58 4.75 -12.54
C LEU A 185 -11.20 4.66 -13.17
N MET A 186 -10.21 5.22 -12.49
CA MET A 186 -8.81 5.02 -12.81
C MET A 186 -8.33 3.73 -12.16
N ASP A 187 -7.48 2.96 -12.84
CA ASP A 187 -6.89 1.69 -12.40
C ASP A 187 -5.37 1.76 -12.61
N LEU A 188 -4.64 2.03 -11.52
CA LEU A 188 -3.17 2.01 -11.49
C LEU A 188 -2.71 0.61 -11.15
N ARG A 189 -1.97 -0.02 -12.05
CA ARG A 189 -1.44 -1.38 -11.88
C ARG A 189 0.03 -1.34 -11.56
N MET A 190 0.40 -2.07 -10.52
CA MET A 190 1.76 -2.11 -10.01
C MET A 190 2.13 -3.52 -9.56
N ARG A 191 3.38 -3.91 -9.80
CA ARG A 191 3.96 -5.14 -9.24
C ARG A 191 4.77 -4.79 -8.00
N VAL A 192 4.24 -5.13 -6.83
CA VAL A 192 4.81 -4.75 -5.53
C VAL A 192 5.70 -5.87 -5.01
N LYS A 193 6.94 -5.56 -4.61
CA LYS A 193 7.86 -6.51 -3.99
C LYS A 193 7.60 -6.61 -2.49
N GLY A 194 7.74 -7.81 -1.93
CA GLY A 194 7.77 -8.03 -0.48
C GLY A 194 6.46 -7.72 0.25
N LEU A 195 5.34 -7.65 -0.47
CA LEU A 195 4.00 -7.53 0.12
C LEU A 195 3.65 -8.79 0.92
N ILE A 196 4.06 -9.96 0.41
CA ILE A 196 4.03 -11.22 1.14
C ILE A 196 5.41 -11.41 1.74
N LYS A 197 5.49 -11.40 3.07
CA LYS A 197 6.71 -11.80 3.77
C LYS A 197 6.54 -13.25 4.18
N PRO A 198 7.49 -14.13 3.86
CA PRO A 198 7.45 -15.49 4.39
C PRO A 198 7.42 -15.39 5.91
N ARG A 199 6.40 -16.01 6.52
CA ARG A 199 6.38 -16.17 7.98
C ARG A 199 7.64 -16.93 8.32
N LYS A 200 8.53 -16.35 9.13
CA LYS A 200 9.62 -17.11 9.72
C LYS A 200 8.98 -18.10 10.68
N ALA A 201 8.64 -19.28 10.18
CA ALA A 201 8.22 -20.39 11.03
C ALA A 201 9.37 -20.64 11.99
N THR A 202 9.08 -20.57 13.28
CA THR A 202 10.04 -21.03 14.27
C THR A 202 10.14 -22.55 14.10
N TRP A 203 11.33 -23.15 14.24
CA TRP A 203 11.53 -24.60 14.09
C TRP A 203 10.48 -25.46 14.85
N THR A 204 9.98 -24.94 15.97
CA THR A 204 8.88 -25.55 16.74
C THR A 204 7.52 -25.53 16.02
N GLU A 205 7.16 -24.48 15.27
CA GLU A 205 5.90 -24.42 14.52
C GLU A 205 5.90 -25.35 13.30
N GLU A 206 7.07 -25.57 12.70
CA GLU A 206 7.27 -26.46 11.55
C GLU A 206 6.98 -27.93 11.91
N LEU A 207 7.26 -28.32 13.15
CA LEU A 207 6.99 -29.66 13.69
C LEU A 207 5.53 -29.91 14.04
N PHE A 208 4.75 -28.88 14.40
CA PHE A 208 3.37 -29.05 14.87
C PHE A 208 2.30 -28.72 13.85
N ILE A 209 2.56 -27.81 12.90
CA ILE A 209 1.52 -27.28 12.00
C ILE A 209 1.75 -27.69 10.55
N GLY A 210 2.96 -28.14 10.19
CA GLY A 210 3.34 -28.45 8.81
C GLY A 210 3.48 -27.16 7.99
N GLY A 211 4.60 -27.01 7.28
CA GLY A 211 4.89 -25.80 6.52
C GLY A 211 3.77 -25.45 5.53
N ARG A 212 3.27 -24.21 5.62
CA ARG A 212 2.40 -23.62 4.59
C ARG A 212 3.10 -22.39 4.00
N TYR A 213 3.25 -22.42 2.68
CA TYR A 213 3.78 -21.35 1.85
C TYR A 213 2.70 -20.33 1.52
#